data_AF-A0A0N8GSF5-F1
#
_entry.id   AF-A0A0N8GSF5-F1
#
_cell.length_a   1.000
_cell.length_b   1.000
_cell.length_c   1.000
_cell.angle_alpha   90.00
_cell.angle_beta   90.00
_cell.angle_gamma   90.00
#
_symmetry.space_group_name_H-M   'P 1'
#
loop_
_entity.id
_entity.type
_entity.pdbx_description
1 polymer ?
#
loop_
_entity_poly.entity_id
_entity_poly.type
_entity_poly.pdbx_seq_one_letter_code
_entity_poly.pdbx_strand_id
1 'polypeptide(L)'
;MEDGAAAIKIDDAGLLTDESPDWLAVRQALDDGVMLVVAQPRDIALAASNAMAGALIAAALAVALLTTVAAAYVIRRITRPVFDLTMAAIAIAQGDLDKRARVDRDDELGVLALAFNTMADRLQELLNTLEQRVAERTAEVARANRLLERRAGYLEASARIIREVGRLESPTAVLQAALPQICERMNFAGAAVWLLDASRNGDRPHLTLRHHHGDISPQHVEPALSEVVAAAHGRILPAEEGTFLVLPLRMGEQVTGVLALVMPDEAQPGDLQTLQVLADQLAVALENARAIEYERLARKKLQMLQKHREQFLGKMSHELSTALNSIIGFSTLMLREIEGPLTEMQRSDLTYINRNGQHLLDLLDGMLELIEAESNEEIALEQVAEAEME
;
A
#
# COMPACT_ATOMS: atom_id res chain seq x y z
N MET A 1 -84.49 19.53 -92.60
CA MET A 1 -84.66 20.91 -92.07
C MET A 1 -84.43 20.84 -90.58
N GLU A 2 -83.28 21.17 -90.01
CA GLU A 2 -82.04 21.78 -90.53
C GLU A 2 -80.88 20.77 -90.43
N ASP A 3 -80.22 20.51 -91.57
CA ASP A 3 -79.03 19.66 -91.66
C ASP A 3 -77.80 20.46 -91.21
N GLY A 4 -77.24 20.10 -90.05
CA GLY A 4 -75.91 20.53 -89.61
C GLY A 4 -74.81 19.66 -90.21
N ALA A 5 -74.85 19.35 -91.50
CA ALA A 5 -73.78 18.62 -92.17
C ALA A 5 -72.67 19.61 -92.55
N ALA A 6 -71.61 19.65 -91.74
CA ALA A 6 -70.38 20.33 -92.11
C ALA A 6 -69.85 19.74 -93.43
N ALA A 7 -69.84 20.54 -94.49
CA ALA A 7 -69.47 20.10 -95.82
C ALA A 7 -67.96 19.85 -95.90
N ILE A 8 -67.58 18.58 -96.04
CA ILE A 8 -66.20 18.14 -96.29
C ILE A 8 -65.78 18.66 -97.68
N LYS A 9 -64.85 19.63 -97.73
CA LYS A 9 -64.35 20.18 -99.00
C LYS A 9 -63.15 19.38 -99.51
N ILE A 10 -63.27 18.87 -100.73
CA ILE A 10 -62.25 18.08 -101.43
C ILE A 10 -61.87 18.85 -102.70
N ASP A 11 -60.58 18.98 -103.00
CA ASP A 11 -60.10 19.58 -104.26
C ASP A 11 -60.33 18.63 -105.44
N ASP A 12 -60.09 19.16 -106.63
CA ASP A 12 -60.25 18.45 -107.91
C ASP A 12 -59.30 17.24 -108.06
N ALA A 13 -58.33 17.07 -107.16
CA ALA A 13 -57.45 15.90 -107.09
C ALA A 13 -57.92 14.85 -106.06
N GLY A 14 -59.06 15.07 -105.41
CA GLY A 14 -59.60 14.18 -104.39
C GLY A 14 -58.93 14.34 -103.00
N LEU A 15 -58.16 15.42 -102.77
CA LEU A 15 -57.56 15.75 -101.48
C LEU A 15 -58.47 16.68 -100.67
N LEU A 16 -58.56 16.46 -99.36
CA LEU A 16 -59.28 17.36 -98.47
C LEU A 16 -58.60 18.74 -98.47
N THR A 17 -59.31 19.76 -98.95
CA THR A 17 -58.85 21.17 -98.97
C THR A 17 -58.94 21.84 -97.61
N ASP A 18 -59.72 21.27 -96.71
CA ASP A 18 -59.82 21.74 -95.34
C ASP A 18 -58.81 20.96 -94.50
N GLU A 19 -57.57 21.46 -94.44
CA GLU A 19 -56.60 21.06 -93.41
C GLU A 19 -57.00 21.59 -92.01
N SER A 20 -58.28 21.88 -91.78
CA SER A 20 -58.77 22.17 -90.45
C SER A 20 -58.53 20.95 -89.56
N PRO A 21 -57.89 21.12 -88.37
CA PRO A 21 -57.45 20.03 -87.50
C PRO A 21 -58.58 19.17 -86.87
N ASP A 22 -59.80 19.37 -87.36
CA ASP A 22 -61.07 18.88 -86.82
C ASP A 22 -61.57 17.59 -87.49
N TRP A 23 -60.92 17.10 -88.55
CA TRP A 23 -61.32 15.88 -89.25
C TRP A 23 -60.20 14.85 -89.32
N LEU A 24 -60.55 13.58 -89.06
CA LEU A 24 -59.72 12.41 -89.30
C LEU A 24 -60.22 11.73 -90.56
N ALA A 25 -59.39 11.68 -91.60
CA ALA A 25 -59.76 11.09 -92.88
C ALA A 25 -58.76 10.05 -93.37
N VAL A 26 -59.27 8.95 -93.90
CA VAL A 26 -58.49 7.91 -94.57
C VAL A 26 -58.93 7.84 -96.01
N ARG A 27 -57.96 7.72 -96.92
CA ARG A 27 -58.20 7.59 -98.37
C ARG A 27 -57.71 6.25 -98.87
N GLN A 28 -58.46 5.64 -99.78
CA GLN A 28 -58.05 4.44 -100.48
C GLN A 28 -58.41 4.55 -101.97
N ALA A 29 -57.44 4.26 -102.83
CA ALA A 29 -57.64 4.21 -104.28
C ALA A 29 -58.37 2.92 -104.66
N LEU A 30 -59.39 3.04 -105.50
CA LEU A 30 -60.01 1.92 -106.21
C LEU A 30 -59.59 1.93 -107.69
N ASP A 31 -59.75 0.78 -108.35
CA ASP A 31 -59.56 0.66 -109.80
C ASP A 31 -60.55 1.57 -110.55
N ASP A 32 -60.14 2.04 -111.75
CA ASP A 32 -60.80 3.06 -112.57
C ASP A 32 -60.76 4.52 -112.07
N GLY A 33 -59.79 4.86 -111.22
CA GLY A 33 -59.48 6.26 -110.88
C GLY A 33 -60.44 6.90 -109.87
N VAL A 34 -61.26 6.09 -109.19
CA VAL A 34 -62.16 6.53 -108.11
C VAL A 34 -61.42 6.46 -106.77
N MET A 35 -61.46 7.53 -105.99
CA MET A 35 -60.92 7.58 -104.62
C MET A 35 -62.05 7.54 -103.61
N LEU A 36 -62.00 6.58 -102.68
CA LEU A 36 -62.89 6.56 -101.52
C LEU A 36 -62.24 7.34 -100.38
N VAL A 37 -62.90 8.41 -99.94
CA VAL A 37 -62.49 9.20 -98.77
C VAL A 37 -63.54 9.02 -97.68
N VAL A 38 -63.11 8.47 -96.54
CA VAL A 38 -63.93 8.40 -95.33
C VAL A 38 -63.36 9.39 -94.33
N ALA A 39 -64.16 10.40 -93.97
CA ALA A 39 -63.78 11.41 -92.98
C ALA A 39 -64.75 11.38 -91.79
N GLN A 40 -64.21 11.46 -90.59
CA GLN A 40 -64.96 11.51 -89.34
C GLN A 40 -64.48 12.71 -88.50
N PRO A 41 -65.39 13.43 -87.81
CA PRO A 41 -64.99 14.48 -86.87
C PRO A 41 -64.03 13.94 -85.81
N ARG A 42 -62.93 14.66 -85.55
CA ARG A 42 -61.86 14.24 -84.65
C ARG A 42 -62.31 14.18 -83.20
N ASP A 43 -63.22 15.05 -82.78
CA ASP A 43 -63.85 15.03 -81.47
C ASP A 43 -64.65 13.73 -81.23
N ILE A 44 -65.36 13.23 -82.25
CA ILE A 44 -66.10 11.95 -82.19
C ILE A 44 -65.14 10.77 -82.28
N ALA A 45 -64.19 10.80 -83.24
CA ALA A 45 -63.21 9.74 -83.44
C ALA A 45 -62.30 9.54 -82.21
N LEU A 46 -61.93 10.65 -81.53
CA LEU A 46 -61.13 10.62 -80.31
C LEU A 46 -61.94 10.68 -79.02
N ALA A 47 -63.28 10.83 -79.04
CA ALA A 47 -64.09 10.93 -77.82
C ALA A 47 -63.83 9.75 -76.87
N ALA A 48 -63.81 8.52 -77.40
CA ALA A 48 -63.51 7.32 -76.62
C ALA A 48 -62.08 7.35 -76.06
N SER A 49 -61.09 7.75 -76.87
CA SER A 49 -59.69 7.86 -76.45
C SER A 49 -59.48 8.93 -75.39
N ASN A 50 -60.11 10.10 -75.54
CA ASN A 50 -60.03 11.21 -74.59
C ASN A 50 -60.75 10.87 -73.27
N ALA A 51 -61.89 10.19 -73.33
CA ALA A 51 -62.58 9.68 -72.14
C ALA A 51 -61.72 8.65 -71.39
N MET A 52 -61.08 7.71 -72.11
CA MET A 52 -60.13 6.75 -71.52
C MET A 52 -58.90 7.44 -70.94
N ALA A 53 -58.30 8.40 -71.64
CA ALA A 53 -57.15 9.16 -71.16
C ALA A 53 -57.49 9.95 -69.88
N GLY A 54 -58.64 10.63 -69.85
CA GLY A 54 -59.15 11.32 -68.66
C GLY A 54 -59.37 10.37 -67.48
N ALA A 55 -59.96 9.19 -67.73
CA ALA A 55 -60.14 8.17 -66.69
C ALA A 55 -58.82 7.63 -66.15
N LEU A 56 -57.82 7.38 -67.02
CA LEU A 56 -56.48 6.94 -66.61
C LEU A 56 -55.75 8.01 -65.79
N ILE A 57 -55.81 9.28 -66.19
CA ILE A 57 -55.22 10.39 -65.44
C ILE A 57 -55.90 10.54 -64.08
N ALA A 58 -57.24 10.50 -64.04
CA ALA A 58 -57.98 10.56 -62.79
C ALA A 58 -57.64 9.39 -61.86
N ALA A 59 -57.53 8.17 -62.41
CA ALA A 59 -57.10 7.00 -61.66
C ALA A 59 -55.66 7.15 -61.13
N ALA A 60 -54.73 7.65 -61.95
CA ALA A 60 -53.35 7.90 -61.54
C ALA A 60 -53.28 8.95 -60.42
N LEU A 61 -54.05 10.04 -60.51
CA LEU A 61 -54.14 11.06 -59.47
C LEU A 61 -54.77 10.54 -58.18
N ALA A 62 -55.81 9.71 -58.29
CA ALA A 62 -56.44 9.07 -57.14
C ALA A 62 -55.46 8.13 -56.42
N VAL A 63 -54.69 7.33 -57.17
CA VAL A 63 -53.64 6.48 -56.62
C VAL A 63 -52.55 7.33 -55.95
N ALA A 64 -52.06 8.38 -56.60
CA ALA A 64 -51.04 9.27 -56.04
C ALA A 64 -51.51 9.95 -54.74
N LEU A 65 -52.78 10.36 -54.68
CA LEU A 65 -53.38 10.92 -53.47
C LEU A 65 -53.47 9.86 -52.36
N LEU A 66 -53.96 8.66 -52.68
CA LEU A 66 -54.06 7.55 -51.74
C LEU A 66 -52.69 7.17 -51.17
N THR A 67 -51.65 7.08 -52.00
CA THR A 67 -50.29 6.79 -51.54
C THR A 67 -49.74 7.89 -50.63
N THR A 68 -50.04 9.16 -50.93
CA THR A 68 -49.62 10.30 -50.11
C THR A 68 -50.30 10.28 -48.74
N VAL A 69 -51.61 10.02 -48.72
CA VAL A 69 -52.39 9.90 -47.47
C VAL A 69 -51.93 8.70 -46.65
N ALA A 70 -51.70 7.55 -47.29
CA ALA A 70 -51.18 6.35 -46.62
C ALA A 70 -49.79 6.59 -46.04
N ALA A 71 -48.88 7.23 -46.78
CA ALA A 71 -47.56 7.60 -46.29
C ALA A 71 -47.65 8.55 -45.09
N ALA A 72 -48.48 9.59 -45.18
CA ALA A 72 -48.71 10.52 -44.07
C ALA A 72 -49.29 9.82 -42.83
N TYR A 73 -50.18 8.84 -43.04
CA TYR A 73 -50.74 8.01 -41.98
C TYR A 73 -49.64 7.18 -41.29
N VAL A 74 -48.82 6.43 -42.05
CA VAL A 74 -47.72 5.61 -41.51
C VAL A 74 -46.69 6.47 -40.77
N ILE A 75 -46.31 7.62 -41.32
CA ILE A 75 -45.34 8.52 -40.69
C ILE A 75 -45.85 9.01 -39.34
N ARG A 76 -47.13 9.40 -39.26
CA ARG A 76 -47.74 9.88 -38.02
C ARG A 76 -48.04 8.74 -37.04
N ARG A 77 -48.42 7.56 -37.53
CA ARG A 77 -48.85 6.45 -36.69
C ARG A 77 -47.71 5.57 -36.19
N ILE A 78 -46.61 5.46 -36.93
CA ILE A 78 -45.51 4.53 -36.63
C ILE A 78 -44.17 5.28 -36.58
N THR A 79 -43.77 5.96 -37.67
CA THR A 79 -42.40 6.48 -37.81
C THR A 79 -42.04 7.55 -36.77
N ARG A 80 -42.94 8.50 -36.52
CA ARG A 80 -42.71 9.57 -35.52
C ARG A 80 -42.58 9.02 -34.09
N PRO A 81 -43.52 8.22 -33.55
CA PRO A 81 -43.37 7.65 -32.21
C PRO A 81 -42.10 6.81 -32.02
N VAL A 82 -41.72 6.01 -33.02
CA VAL A 82 -40.48 5.20 -32.96
C VAL A 82 -39.25 6.10 -32.94
N PHE A 83 -39.24 7.17 -33.73
CA PHE A 83 -38.17 8.16 -33.71
C PHE A 83 -38.07 8.86 -32.35
N ASP A 84 -39.20 9.29 -31.78
CA ASP A 84 -39.24 9.96 -30.48
C ASP A 84 -38.72 9.04 -29.35
N LEU A 85 -39.10 7.76 -29.36
CA LEU A 85 -38.59 6.75 -28.44
C LEU A 85 -37.07 6.55 -28.59
N THR A 86 -36.59 6.52 -29.83
CA THR A 86 -35.16 6.38 -30.13
C THR A 86 -34.37 7.57 -29.60
N MET A 87 -34.89 8.79 -29.78
CA MET A 87 -34.26 10.00 -29.27
C MET A 87 -34.24 10.04 -27.74
N ALA A 88 -35.31 9.59 -27.07
CA ALA A 88 -35.33 9.45 -25.63
C ALA A 88 -34.28 8.43 -25.13
N ALA A 89 -34.14 7.28 -25.82
CA ALA A 89 -33.13 6.28 -25.49
C ALA A 89 -31.70 6.82 -25.63
N ILE A 90 -31.42 7.57 -26.70
CA ILE A 90 -30.11 8.21 -26.89
C ILE A 90 -29.83 9.23 -25.78
N ALA A 91 -30.81 10.05 -25.40
CA ALA A 91 -30.63 11.03 -24.33
C ALA A 91 -30.30 10.37 -22.98
N ILE A 92 -31.02 9.31 -22.61
CA ILE A 92 -30.75 8.51 -21.41
C ILE A 92 -29.35 7.91 -21.46
N ALA A 93 -28.93 7.36 -22.61
CA ALA A 93 -27.58 6.80 -22.77
C ALA A 93 -26.47 7.87 -22.66
N GLN A 94 -26.78 9.14 -22.93
CA GLN A 94 -25.87 10.28 -22.78
C GLN A 94 -25.88 10.88 -21.36
N GLY A 95 -26.71 10.33 -20.45
CA GLY A 95 -26.80 10.77 -19.06
C GLY A 95 -27.93 11.77 -18.77
N ASP A 96 -28.74 12.14 -19.77
CA ASP A 96 -29.98 12.93 -19.54
C ASP A 96 -31.13 11.97 -19.21
N LEU A 97 -31.18 11.61 -17.93
CA LEU A 97 -32.15 10.67 -17.38
C LEU A 97 -33.49 11.31 -17.04
N ASP A 98 -33.70 12.60 -17.29
CA ASP A 98 -35.01 13.26 -17.12
C ASP A 98 -35.88 13.12 -18.37
N LYS A 99 -35.29 12.78 -19.52
CA LYS A 99 -36.04 12.55 -20.76
C LYS A 99 -36.91 11.30 -20.65
N ARG A 100 -38.16 11.42 -21.11
CA ARG A 100 -39.14 10.33 -21.16
C ARG A 100 -39.72 10.20 -22.57
N ALA A 101 -40.04 8.99 -22.95
CA ALA A 101 -40.79 8.72 -24.16
C ALA A 101 -42.26 9.11 -23.96
N ARG A 102 -42.87 9.67 -25.01
CA ARG A 102 -44.24 10.17 -24.98
C ARG A 102 -45.26 9.01 -25.00
N VAL A 103 -46.24 9.01 -24.09
CA VAL A 103 -47.24 7.94 -23.91
C VAL A 103 -48.64 8.50 -24.20
N ASP A 104 -48.98 8.65 -25.48
CA ASP A 104 -50.23 9.27 -25.93
C ASP A 104 -51.17 8.28 -26.63
N ARG A 105 -50.87 6.99 -26.51
CA ARG A 105 -51.47 5.93 -27.32
C ARG A 105 -51.67 4.68 -26.49
N ASP A 106 -52.74 3.96 -26.80
CA ASP A 106 -53.12 2.71 -26.13
C ASP A 106 -52.79 1.47 -26.98
N ASP A 107 -51.85 1.59 -27.92
CA ASP A 107 -51.36 0.50 -28.77
C ASP A 107 -50.02 -0.07 -28.26
N GLU A 108 -49.43 -1.03 -28.98
CA GLU A 108 -48.18 -1.68 -28.60
C GLU A 108 -47.01 -0.69 -28.49
N LEU A 109 -47.04 0.38 -29.29
CA LEU A 109 -46.04 1.45 -29.21
C LEU A 109 -46.20 2.27 -27.93
N GLY A 110 -47.44 2.48 -27.47
CA GLY A 110 -47.73 3.07 -26.17
C GLY A 110 -47.23 2.21 -25.00
N VAL A 111 -47.48 0.90 -25.05
CA VAL A 111 -46.97 -0.05 -24.05
C VAL A 111 -45.44 -0.07 -24.02
N LEU A 112 -44.79 -0.05 -25.19
CA LEU A 112 -43.33 0.01 -25.28
C LEU A 112 -42.77 1.31 -24.68
N ALA A 113 -43.41 2.45 -24.95
CA ALA A 113 -43.02 3.73 -24.37
C ALA A 113 -43.16 3.72 -22.83
N LEU A 114 -44.22 3.10 -22.30
CA LEU A 114 -44.43 2.93 -20.87
C LEU A 114 -43.35 2.03 -20.23
N ALA A 115 -43.04 0.88 -20.86
CA ALA A 115 -42.01 -0.02 -20.39
C ALA A 115 -40.61 0.64 -20.40
N PHE A 116 -40.32 1.41 -21.45
CA PHE A 116 -39.10 2.20 -21.55
C PHE A 116 -39.01 3.24 -20.43
N ASN A 117 -40.07 3.99 -20.15
CA ASN A 117 -40.10 4.96 -19.06
C ASN A 117 -39.91 4.29 -17.69
N THR A 118 -40.50 3.10 -17.48
CA THR A 118 -40.31 2.33 -16.25
C THR A 118 -38.84 1.90 -16.07
N MET A 119 -38.16 1.52 -17.16
CA MET A 119 -36.73 1.22 -17.13
C MET A 119 -35.91 2.48 -16.80
N ALA A 120 -36.25 3.63 -17.40
CA ALA A 120 -35.61 4.91 -17.12
C ALA A 120 -35.72 5.30 -15.65
N ASP A 121 -36.91 5.14 -15.05
CA ASP A 121 -37.14 5.44 -13.64
C ASP A 121 -36.31 4.53 -12.72
N ARG A 122 -36.24 3.22 -13.02
CA ARG A 122 -35.37 2.29 -12.27
C ARG A 122 -33.89 2.63 -12.39
N LEU A 123 -33.44 3.06 -13.56
CA LEU A 123 -32.05 3.48 -13.77
C LEU A 123 -31.72 4.73 -12.95
N GLN A 124 -32.62 5.72 -12.94
CA GLN A 124 -32.48 6.91 -12.11
C GLN A 124 -32.42 6.55 -10.62
N GLU A 125 -33.31 5.68 -10.14
CA GLU A 125 -33.34 5.23 -8.76
C GLU A 125 -32.03 4.51 -8.36
N LEU A 126 -31.53 3.63 -9.23
CA LEU A 126 -30.27 2.92 -9.01
C LEU A 126 -29.08 3.87 -8.94
N LEU A 127 -28.99 4.84 -9.84
CA LEU A 127 -27.90 5.81 -9.85
C LEU A 127 -27.94 6.70 -8.61
N ASN A 128 -29.11 7.23 -8.23
CA ASN A 128 -29.27 7.99 -6.99
C ASN A 128 -28.86 7.17 -5.76
N THR A 129 -29.24 5.89 -5.71
CA THR A 129 -28.87 4.98 -4.62
C THR A 129 -27.37 4.71 -4.59
N LEU A 130 -26.74 4.53 -5.76
CA LEU A 130 -25.30 4.35 -5.88
C LEU A 130 -24.54 5.60 -5.44
N GLU A 131 -24.95 6.78 -5.88
CA GLU A 131 -24.35 8.06 -5.45
C GLU A 131 -24.45 8.24 -3.94
N GLN A 132 -25.61 7.95 -3.35
CA GLN A 132 -25.79 7.99 -1.90
C GLN A 132 -24.85 7.00 -1.20
N ARG A 133 -24.78 5.74 -1.67
CA ARG A 133 -23.87 4.73 -1.09
C ARG A 133 -22.40 5.12 -1.22
N VAL A 134 -22.00 5.71 -2.36
CA VAL A 134 -20.63 6.21 -2.57
C VAL A 134 -20.34 7.34 -1.59
N ALA A 135 -21.25 8.28 -1.39
CA ALA A 135 -21.10 9.36 -0.42
C ALA A 135 -20.99 8.83 1.02
N GLU A 136 -21.87 7.90 1.40
CA GLU A 136 -21.85 7.25 2.71
C GLU A 136 -20.55 6.49 2.96
N ARG A 137 -20.09 5.66 2.01
CA ARG A 137 -18.84 4.91 2.14
C ARG A 137 -17.60 5.80 2.09
N THR A 138 -17.60 6.85 1.29
CA THR A 138 -16.50 7.83 1.28
C THR A 138 -16.40 8.55 2.63
N ALA A 139 -17.54 8.92 3.21
CA ALA A 139 -17.58 9.54 4.53
C ALA A 139 -17.11 8.57 5.64
N GLU A 140 -17.47 7.30 5.56
CA GLU A 140 -17.03 6.26 6.49
C GLU A 140 -15.52 6.01 6.39
N VAL A 141 -14.99 5.82 5.18
CA VAL A 141 -13.55 5.65 4.94
C VAL A 141 -12.77 6.87 5.43
N ALA A 142 -13.25 8.09 5.16
CA ALA A 142 -12.62 9.30 5.67
C ALA A 142 -12.62 9.38 7.21
N ARG A 143 -13.68 8.88 7.87
CA ARG A 143 -13.71 8.78 9.35
C ARG A 143 -12.73 7.73 9.85
N ALA A 144 -12.67 6.56 9.22
CA ALA A 144 -11.73 5.50 9.57
C ALA A 144 -10.27 5.95 9.41
N ASN A 145 -9.93 6.60 8.29
CA ASN A 145 -8.58 7.15 8.06
C ASN A 145 -8.19 8.19 9.12
N ARG A 146 -9.08 9.14 9.47
CA ARG A 146 -8.79 10.11 10.53
C ARG A 146 -8.54 9.48 11.89
N LEU A 147 -9.24 8.38 12.21
CA LEU A 147 -8.99 7.64 13.44
C LEU A 147 -7.63 6.93 13.40
N LEU A 148 -7.29 6.32 12.26
CA LEU A 148 -5.98 5.70 12.05
C LEU A 148 -4.84 6.70 12.13
N GLU A 149 -4.97 7.87 11.51
CA GLU A 149 -3.98 8.95 11.59
C GLU A 149 -3.79 9.45 13.03
N ARG A 150 -4.87 9.62 13.79
CA ARG A 150 -4.78 9.93 15.22
C ARG A 150 -4.04 8.84 15.99
N ARG A 151 -4.36 7.56 15.75
CA ARG A 151 -3.65 6.41 16.36
C ARG A 151 -2.17 6.41 16.01
N ALA A 152 -1.82 6.64 14.75
CA ALA A 152 -0.43 6.73 14.29
C ALA A 152 0.31 7.88 14.99
N GLY A 153 -0.30 9.06 15.10
CA GLY A 153 0.28 10.19 15.83
C GLY A 153 0.51 9.92 17.32
N TYR A 154 -0.40 9.20 17.99
CA TYR A 154 -0.21 8.75 19.37
C TYR A 154 0.94 7.74 19.50
N LEU A 155 1.06 6.80 18.55
CA LEU A 155 2.13 5.80 18.52
C LEU A 155 3.50 6.41 18.19
N GLU A 156 3.56 7.41 17.31
CA GLU A 156 4.80 8.12 16.98
C GLU A 156 5.29 8.99 18.14
N ALA A 157 4.36 9.68 18.82
CA ALA A 157 4.68 10.50 19.98
C ALA A 157 5.18 9.65 21.16
N SER A 158 4.65 8.44 21.32
CA SER A 158 5.02 7.51 22.38
C SER A 158 6.33 6.75 22.06
N ALA A 159 6.56 6.38 20.80
CA ALA A 159 7.82 5.79 20.35
C ALA A 159 9.02 6.75 20.40
N ARG A 160 8.80 8.07 20.32
CA ARG A 160 9.86 9.08 20.46
C ARG A 160 10.49 9.09 21.86
N ILE A 161 9.71 8.83 22.91
CA ILE A 161 10.21 8.75 24.29
C ILE A 161 11.17 7.57 24.43
N ILE A 162 10.79 6.42 23.90
CA ILE A 162 11.58 5.19 24.06
C ILE A 162 12.85 5.24 23.19
N ARG A 163 12.81 5.91 22.03
CA ARG A 163 14.01 6.16 21.22
C ARG A 163 15.00 7.14 21.87
N GLU A 164 14.54 8.18 22.57
CA GLU A 164 15.44 9.06 23.33
C GLU A 164 16.09 8.32 24.52
N VAL A 165 15.33 7.43 25.16
CA VAL A 165 15.80 6.58 26.26
C VAL A 165 16.77 5.49 25.77
N GLY A 166 16.68 5.07 24.51
CA GLY A 166 17.60 4.10 23.89
C GLY A 166 19.05 4.56 23.74
N ARG A 167 19.38 5.82 24.10
CA ARG A 167 20.76 6.29 24.24
C ARG A 167 21.39 5.97 25.60
N LEU A 168 20.59 5.50 26.56
CA LEU A 168 21.08 5.17 27.89
C LEU A 168 21.74 3.79 27.88
N GLU A 169 22.96 3.75 28.38
CA GLU A 169 23.85 2.57 28.32
C GLU A 169 23.56 1.53 29.42
N SER A 170 22.49 1.68 30.22
CA SER A 170 22.14 0.71 31.26
C SER A 170 20.63 0.53 31.44
N PRO A 171 20.16 -0.71 31.69
CA PRO A 171 18.73 -0.99 31.90
C PRO A 171 18.12 -0.20 33.06
N THR A 172 18.89 0.03 34.13
CA THR A 172 18.42 0.84 35.28
C THR A 172 18.19 2.29 34.89
N ALA A 173 19.08 2.89 34.09
CA ALA A 173 18.91 4.26 33.63
C ALA A 173 17.69 4.39 32.69
N VAL A 174 17.48 3.40 31.81
CA VAL A 174 16.29 3.30 30.96
C VAL A 174 15.01 3.34 31.80
N LEU A 175 14.91 2.51 32.85
CA LEU A 175 13.72 2.46 33.72
C LEU A 175 13.51 3.76 34.50
N GLN A 176 14.59 4.35 35.04
CA GLN A 176 14.52 5.60 35.79
C GLN A 176 14.05 6.78 34.93
N ALA A 177 14.39 6.78 33.64
CA ALA A 177 13.93 7.82 32.71
C ALA A 177 12.52 7.54 32.16
N ALA A 178 12.19 6.27 31.87
CA ALA A 178 10.95 5.92 31.20
C ALA A 178 9.72 5.87 32.14
N LEU A 179 9.85 5.27 33.34
CA LEU A 179 8.70 5.06 34.22
C LEU A 179 8.01 6.36 34.68
N PRO A 180 8.75 7.43 35.09
CA PRO A 180 8.11 8.70 35.44
C PRO A 180 7.33 9.30 34.27
N GLN A 181 7.87 9.25 33.05
CA GLN A 181 7.20 9.80 31.87
C GLN A 181 5.93 9.02 31.51
N ILE A 182 5.96 7.69 31.68
CA ILE A 182 4.78 6.84 31.49
C ILE A 182 3.71 7.22 32.52
N CYS A 183 4.06 7.34 33.81
CA CYS A 183 3.14 7.74 34.86
C CYS A 183 2.53 9.14 34.62
N GLU A 184 3.36 10.15 34.38
CA GLU A 184 2.91 11.54 34.24
C GLU A 184 2.05 11.75 32.98
N ARG A 185 2.46 11.22 31.83
CA ARG A 185 1.75 11.48 30.57
C ARG A 185 0.48 10.65 30.41
N MET A 186 0.46 9.45 30.97
CA MET A 186 -0.68 8.53 30.88
C MET A 186 -1.56 8.55 32.13
N ASN A 187 -1.23 9.39 33.12
CA ASN A 187 -1.96 9.58 34.36
C ASN A 187 -2.09 8.28 35.20
N PHE A 188 -1.01 7.54 35.35
CA PHE A 188 -0.93 6.38 36.26
C PHE A 188 -0.32 6.79 37.60
N ALA A 189 -0.88 6.28 38.71
CA ALA A 189 -0.42 6.62 40.06
C ALA A 189 0.96 6.02 40.40
N GLY A 190 1.31 4.91 39.74
CA GLY A 190 2.59 4.25 39.91
C GLY A 190 2.86 3.24 38.80
N ALA A 191 4.11 2.83 38.66
CA ALA A 191 4.58 1.85 37.71
C ALA A 191 5.70 1.00 38.30
N ALA A 192 5.74 -0.29 37.98
CA ALA A 192 6.81 -1.19 38.39
C ALA A 192 7.18 -2.15 37.26
N VAL A 193 8.46 -2.46 37.13
CA VAL A 193 8.97 -3.37 36.12
C VAL A 193 9.73 -4.52 36.77
N TRP A 194 9.34 -5.73 36.39
CA TRP A 194 10.05 -6.96 36.68
C TRP A 194 10.67 -7.49 35.40
N LEU A 195 11.93 -7.93 35.46
CA LEU A 195 12.58 -8.59 34.33
C LEU A 195 12.80 -10.07 34.63
N LEU A 196 12.73 -10.87 33.58
CA LEU A 196 12.98 -12.30 33.65
C LEU A 196 14.48 -12.56 33.79
N ASP A 197 14.87 -13.33 34.80
CA ASP A 197 16.26 -13.76 34.96
C ASP A 197 16.61 -14.87 33.96
N ALA A 198 17.55 -14.59 33.06
CA ALA A 198 18.02 -15.53 32.04
C ALA A 198 18.82 -16.74 32.59
N SER A 199 19.11 -16.78 33.89
CA SER A 199 20.16 -17.62 34.48
C SER A 199 19.67 -18.92 35.16
N ARG A 200 18.35 -19.14 35.33
CA ARG A 200 17.87 -20.35 36.01
C ARG A 200 17.29 -21.38 35.05
N ASN A 201 18.11 -22.37 34.74
CA ASN A 201 17.68 -23.64 34.18
C ASN A 201 16.86 -24.41 35.23
N GLY A 202 15.56 -24.14 35.32
CA GLY A 202 14.64 -24.85 36.21
C GLY A 202 13.22 -24.29 36.19
N ASP A 203 12.26 -25.14 35.79
CA ASP A 203 10.77 -25.19 35.84
C ASP A 203 9.88 -23.96 36.08
N ARG A 204 10.35 -22.80 36.56
CA ARG A 204 9.53 -21.59 36.71
C ARG A 204 10.29 -20.31 36.37
N PRO A 205 9.74 -19.44 35.50
CA PRO A 205 10.31 -18.12 35.22
C PRO A 205 10.42 -17.31 36.52
N HIS A 206 11.64 -16.91 36.89
CA HIS A 206 11.87 -16.05 38.04
C HIS A 206 11.92 -14.60 37.57
N LEU A 207 10.98 -13.80 38.09
CA LEU A 207 10.88 -12.38 37.83
C LEU A 207 11.47 -11.61 39.00
N THR A 208 12.38 -10.69 38.70
CA THR A 208 12.99 -9.83 39.72
C THR A 208 12.57 -8.39 39.48
N LEU A 209 12.07 -7.73 40.51
CA LEU A 209 11.75 -6.31 40.46
C LEU A 209 13.03 -5.53 40.15
N ARG A 210 13.03 -4.78 39.05
CA ARG A 210 14.18 -3.97 38.63
C ARG A 210 14.03 -2.51 39.01
N HIS A 211 12.83 -1.96 38.89
CA HIS A 211 12.56 -0.59 39.26
C HIS A 211 11.06 -0.38 39.51
N HIS A 212 10.73 0.59 40.36
CA HIS A 212 9.37 1.08 40.54
C HIS A 212 9.38 2.60 40.71
N HIS A 213 8.27 3.24 40.38
CA HIS A 213 8.06 4.68 40.46
C HIS A 213 6.62 4.96 40.89
N GLY A 214 6.41 6.02 41.68
CA GLY A 214 5.10 6.42 42.16
C GLY A 214 4.53 5.50 43.25
N ASP A 215 3.22 5.61 43.46
CA ASP A 215 2.48 4.89 44.50
C ASP A 215 2.07 3.50 44.00
N ILE A 216 3.01 2.56 44.12
CA ILE A 216 2.80 1.15 43.77
C ILE A 216 3.39 0.27 44.87
N SER A 217 2.58 -0.68 45.34
CA SER A 217 2.96 -1.75 46.28
C SER A 217 3.29 -3.03 45.49
N PRO A 218 4.57 -3.32 45.16
CA PRO A 218 4.93 -4.40 44.23
C PRO A 218 4.44 -5.79 44.69
N GLN A 219 4.39 -6.01 46.00
CA GLN A 219 3.91 -7.22 46.65
C GLN A 219 2.47 -7.62 46.27
N HIS A 220 1.60 -6.64 45.93
CA HIS A 220 0.22 -6.91 45.53
C HIS A 220 0.11 -7.39 44.08
N VAL A 221 1.15 -7.17 43.27
CA VAL A 221 1.18 -7.56 41.84
C VAL A 221 1.88 -8.90 41.64
N GLU A 222 2.88 -9.22 42.46
CA GLU A 222 3.72 -10.41 42.36
C GLU A 222 2.98 -11.74 42.14
N PRO A 223 1.84 -12.03 42.81
CA PRO A 223 1.10 -13.28 42.60
C PRO A 223 0.62 -13.48 41.16
N ALA A 224 0.32 -12.40 40.45
CA ALA A 224 -0.27 -12.45 39.11
C ALA A 224 0.77 -12.38 37.98
N LEU A 225 2.03 -12.05 38.28
CA LEU A 225 3.06 -11.88 37.26
C LEU A 225 3.32 -13.16 36.46
N SER A 226 3.33 -14.32 37.14
CA SER A 226 3.56 -15.62 36.51
C SER A 226 2.49 -15.98 35.47
N GLU A 227 1.24 -15.60 35.74
CA GLU A 227 0.12 -15.80 34.84
C GLU A 227 0.23 -14.89 33.60
N VAL A 228 0.61 -13.63 33.78
CA VAL A 228 0.80 -12.68 32.67
C VAL A 228 1.95 -13.10 31.75
N VAL A 229 3.05 -13.60 32.33
CA VAL A 229 4.15 -14.16 31.53
C VAL A 229 3.69 -15.39 30.73
N ALA A 230 2.96 -16.32 31.36
CA ALA A 230 2.46 -17.51 30.69
C ALA A 230 1.44 -17.19 29.59
N ALA A 231 0.61 -16.16 29.81
CA ALA A 231 -0.46 -15.80 28.90
C ALA A 231 -0.03 -14.84 27.77
N ALA A 232 1.12 -14.16 27.92
CA ALA A 232 1.71 -13.24 26.95
C ALA A 232 0.77 -12.10 26.46
N HIS A 233 -0.22 -11.71 27.27
CA HIS A 233 -1.10 -10.58 27.02
C HIS A 233 -1.39 -9.79 28.29
N GLY A 234 -1.69 -8.49 28.13
CA GLY A 234 -2.02 -7.60 29.24
C GLY A 234 -3.33 -7.96 29.93
N ARG A 235 -3.39 -7.76 31.25
CA ARG A 235 -4.58 -8.01 32.06
C ARG A 235 -4.78 -6.93 33.11
N ILE A 236 -6.05 -6.67 33.44
CA ILE A 236 -6.45 -5.80 34.53
C ILE A 236 -6.70 -6.67 35.77
N LEU A 237 -6.10 -6.29 36.89
CA LEU A 237 -6.19 -7.00 38.16
C LEU A 237 -6.76 -6.05 39.23
N PRO A 238 -7.91 -6.37 39.82
CA PRO A 238 -8.36 -5.68 41.02
C PRO A 238 -7.52 -6.14 42.23
N ALA A 239 -7.06 -5.20 43.06
CA ALA A 239 -6.46 -5.51 44.36
C ALA A 239 -7.04 -4.62 45.46
N GLU A 240 -6.65 -4.86 46.71
CA GLU A 240 -7.16 -4.13 47.88
C GLU A 240 -6.79 -2.63 47.85
N GLU A 241 -5.66 -2.28 47.23
CA GLU A 241 -5.15 -0.90 47.07
C GLU A 241 -5.30 -0.38 45.63
N GLY A 242 -6.41 -0.72 44.95
CA GLY A 242 -6.76 -0.17 43.64
C GLY A 242 -6.68 -1.17 42.48
N THR A 243 -6.72 -0.66 41.26
CA THR A 243 -6.75 -1.48 40.03
C THR A 243 -5.39 -1.43 39.33
N PHE A 244 -4.82 -2.59 39.04
CA PHE A 244 -3.55 -2.71 38.35
C PHE A 244 -3.76 -3.11 36.89
N LEU A 245 -3.05 -2.46 35.98
CA LEU A 245 -2.87 -2.92 34.61
C LEU A 245 -1.49 -3.57 34.51
N VAL A 246 -1.45 -4.86 34.20
CA VAL A 246 -0.21 -5.63 34.10
C VAL A 246 -0.01 -6.04 32.65
N LEU A 247 1.12 -5.65 32.07
CA LEU A 247 1.47 -5.80 30.66
C LEU A 247 2.78 -6.60 30.54
N PRO A 248 2.83 -7.65 29.70
CA PRO A 248 4.10 -8.30 29.40
C PRO A 248 5.01 -7.36 28.59
N LEU A 249 6.30 -7.36 28.90
CA LEU A 249 7.35 -6.77 28.10
C LEU A 249 7.80 -7.82 27.09
N ARG A 250 7.53 -7.60 25.79
CA ARG A 250 7.77 -8.62 24.76
C ARG A 250 8.77 -8.14 23.72
N MET A 251 9.61 -9.07 23.29
CA MET A 251 10.47 -8.93 22.13
C MET A 251 10.17 -10.07 21.15
N GLY A 252 9.48 -9.74 20.06
CA GLY A 252 8.93 -10.76 19.17
C GLY A 252 7.92 -11.64 19.92
N GLU A 253 8.16 -12.95 19.93
CA GLU A 253 7.32 -13.93 20.63
C GLU A 253 7.75 -14.20 22.08
N GLN A 254 8.89 -13.64 22.52
CA GLN A 254 9.44 -13.89 23.85
C GLN A 254 9.05 -12.79 24.84
N VAL A 255 8.61 -13.19 26.04
CA VAL A 255 8.37 -12.29 27.16
C VAL A 255 9.67 -12.11 27.95
N THR A 256 10.21 -10.89 27.99
CA THR A 256 11.44 -10.54 28.70
C THR A 256 11.19 -10.01 30.11
N GLY A 257 9.95 -9.63 30.41
CA GLY A 257 9.57 -9.09 31.71
C GLY A 257 8.10 -8.70 31.79
N VAL A 258 7.75 -7.95 32.82
CA VAL A 258 6.39 -7.48 33.08
C VAL A 258 6.44 -6.03 33.57
N LEU A 259 5.57 -5.18 33.02
CA LEU A 259 5.29 -3.82 33.47
C LEU A 259 3.92 -3.82 34.16
N ALA A 260 3.85 -3.36 35.41
CA ALA A 260 2.59 -3.09 36.09
C ALA A 260 2.40 -1.59 36.26
N LEU A 261 1.16 -1.15 36.09
CA LEU A 261 0.72 0.24 36.17
C LEU A 261 -0.47 0.33 37.13
N VAL A 262 -0.50 1.33 37.98
CA VAL A 262 -1.62 1.58 38.89
C VAL A 262 -2.61 2.52 38.21
N MET A 263 -3.81 2.00 37.95
CA MET A 263 -4.93 2.75 37.39
C MET A 263 -5.56 3.63 38.48
N PRO A 264 -5.87 4.90 38.20
CA PRO A 264 -6.72 5.71 39.08
C PRO A 264 -8.11 5.11 39.25
N ASP A 265 -8.75 5.33 40.41
CA ASP A 265 -10.08 4.76 40.77
C ASP A 265 -11.22 5.11 39.77
N GLU A 266 -11.07 6.17 38.98
CA GLU A 266 -12.05 6.62 37.97
C GLU A 266 -11.52 6.53 36.53
N ALA A 267 -10.32 6.00 36.30
CA ALA A 267 -9.75 5.90 34.97
C ALA A 267 -10.34 4.72 34.20
N GLN A 268 -10.90 4.99 33.02
CA GLN A 268 -11.21 3.93 32.08
C GLN A 268 -9.89 3.29 31.62
N PRO A 269 -9.84 1.95 31.47
CA PRO A 269 -8.70 1.32 30.84
C PRO A 269 -8.49 1.96 29.47
N GLY A 270 -7.37 2.67 29.32
CA GLY A 270 -6.93 3.17 28.03
C GLY A 270 -6.86 2.00 27.04
N ASP A 271 -6.70 2.30 25.75
CA ASP A 271 -6.58 1.25 24.73
C ASP A 271 -5.43 0.30 25.09
N LEU A 272 -5.78 -0.91 25.56
CA LEU A 272 -4.83 -1.94 26.00
C LEU A 272 -3.81 -2.25 24.90
N GLN A 273 -4.21 -2.16 23.63
CA GLN A 273 -3.30 -2.37 22.51
C GLN A 273 -2.25 -1.26 22.45
N THR A 274 -2.65 -0.01 22.67
CA THR A 274 -1.72 1.13 22.70
C THR A 274 -0.73 1.00 23.86
N LEU A 275 -1.19 0.60 25.04
CA LEU A 275 -0.34 0.39 26.21
C LEU A 275 0.58 -0.82 26.03
N GLN A 276 0.13 -1.88 25.36
CA GLN A 276 0.97 -3.03 25.01
C GLN A 276 2.09 -2.63 24.04
N VAL A 277 1.83 -1.78 23.05
CA VAL A 277 2.89 -1.29 22.15
C VAL A 277 3.95 -0.51 22.93
N LEU A 278 3.54 0.30 23.90
CA LEU A 278 4.47 0.99 24.80
C LEU A 278 5.33 0.02 25.63
N ALA A 279 4.70 -1.02 26.18
CA ALA A 279 5.40 -2.07 26.92
C ALA A 279 6.39 -2.82 26.04
N ASP A 280 6.01 -3.19 24.81
CA ASP A 280 6.89 -3.88 23.85
C ASP A 280 8.08 -2.99 23.45
N GLN A 281 7.86 -1.69 23.22
CA GLN A 281 8.93 -0.74 22.94
C GLN A 281 9.89 -0.59 24.14
N LEU A 282 9.36 -0.54 25.37
CA LEU A 282 10.19 -0.51 26.58
C LEU A 282 11.03 -1.79 26.70
N ALA A 283 10.47 -2.94 26.34
CA ALA A 283 11.20 -4.22 26.29
C ALA A 283 12.42 -4.14 25.35
N VAL A 284 12.23 -3.57 24.15
CA VAL A 284 13.31 -3.37 23.17
C VAL A 284 14.41 -2.46 23.71
N ALA A 285 14.05 -1.33 24.32
CA ALA A 285 15.04 -0.40 24.89
C ALA A 285 15.85 -1.03 26.03
N LEU A 286 15.19 -1.84 26.88
CA LEU A 286 15.86 -2.54 27.98
C LEU A 286 16.83 -3.60 27.48
N GLU A 287 16.48 -4.35 26.44
CA GLU A 287 17.40 -5.33 25.87
C GLU A 287 18.62 -4.64 25.23
N ASN A 288 18.39 -3.56 24.48
CA ASN A 288 19.49 -2.81 23.86
C ASN A 288 20.47 -2.27 24.91
N ALA A 289 19.95 -1.66 25.98
CA ALA A 289 20.79 -1.16 27.07
C ALA A 289 21.55 -2.29 27.77
N ARG A 290 20.91 -3.46 27.94
CA ARG A 290 21.55 -4.65 28.51
C ARG A 290 22.69 -5.16 27.62
N ALA A 291 22.48 -5.22 26.30
CA ALA A 291 23.51 -5.64 25.35
C ALA A 291 24.73 -4.70 25.39
N ILE A 292 24.50 -3.39 25.36
CA ILE A 292 25.56 -2.37 25.47
C ILE A 292 26.33 -2.50 26.78
N GLU A 293 25.63 -2.70 27.91
CA GLU A 293 26.28 -2.88 29.21
C GLU A 293 27.17 -4.14 29.24
N TYR A 294 26.68 -5.26 28.70
CA TYR A 294 27.46 -6.49 28.61
C TYR A 294 28.71 -6.33 27.74
N GLU A 295 28.58 -5.69 26.58
CA GLU A 295 29.71 -5.41 25.69
C GLU A 295 30.76 -4.54 26.41
N ARG A 296 30.32 -3.49 27.09
CA ARG A 296 31.21 -2.60 27.83
C ARG A 296 31.94 -3.32 28.97
N LEU A 297 31.24 -4.17 29.71
CA LEU A 297 31.85 -4.97 30.78
C LEU A 297 32.86 -5.97 30.21
N ALA A 298 32.54 -6.61 29.09
CA ALA A 298 33.46 -7.50 28.40
C ALA A 298 34.72 -6.76 27.91
N ARG A 299 34.56 -5.58 27.28
CA ARG A 299 35.68 -4.75 26.81
C ARG A 299 36.57 -4.29 27.96
N LYS A 300 36.00 -3.83 29.08
CA LYS A 300 36.76 -3.47 30.29
C LYS A 300 37.56 -4.66 30.85
N LYS A 301 36.95 -5.84 30.90
CA LYS A 301 37.62 -7.05 31.39
C LYS A 301 38.79 -7.44 30.48
N LEU A 302 38.61 -7.35 29.16
CA LEU A 302 39.67 -7.59 28.19
C LEU A 302 40.82 -6.60 28.37
N GLN A 303 40.54 -5.30 28.46
CA GLN A 303 41.56 -4.26 28.68
C GLN A 303 42.34 -4.46 29.99
N MET A 304 41.67 -4.85 31.07
CA MET A 304 42.37 -5.17 32.33
C MET A 304 43.30 -6.38 32.17
N LEU A 305 42.87 -7.41 31.45
CA LEU A 305 43.69 -8.60 31.18
C LEU A 305 44.89 -8.27 30.30
N GLN A 306 44.70 -7.45 29.26
CA GLN A 306 45.79 -6.95 28.41
C GLN A 306 46.80 -6.15 29.22
N LYS A 307 46.35 -5.17 30.01
CA LYS A 307 47.24 -4.39 30.88
C LYS A 307 48.00 -5.25 31.90
N HIS A 308 47.33 -6.23 32.51
CA HIS A 308 48.00 -7.16 33.43
C HIS A 308 49.03 -8.04 32.71
N ARG A 309 48.74 -8.49 31.48
CA ARG A 309 49.69 -9.22 30.63
C ARG A 309 50.92 -8.37 30.34
N GLU A 310 50.76 -7.13 29.89
CA GLU A 310 51.86 -6.20 29.60
C GLU A 310 52.73 -5.91 30.83
N GLN A 311 52.11 -5.57 31.96
CA GLN A 311 52.84 -5.26 33.20
C GLN A 311 53.62 -6.47 33.72
N PHE A 312 53.02 -7.67 33.65
CA PHE A 312 53.70 -8.90 34.02
C PHE A 312 54.92 -9.14 33.12
N LEU A 313 54.76 -9.04 31.81
CA LEU A 313 55.83 -9.31 30.84
C LEU A 313 56.97 -8.30 30.95
N GLY A 314 56.68 -7.00 31.03
CA GLY A 314 57.70 -5.96 31.20
C GLY A 314 58.47 -6.10 32.52
N LYS A 315 57.78 -6.40 33.62
CA LYS A 315 58.42 -6.59 34.93
C LYS A 315 59.29 -7.85 34.97
N MET A 316 58.76 -8.97 34.48
CA MET A 316 59.50 -10.24 34.44
C MET A 316 60.73 -10.13 33.55
N SER A 317 60.63 -9.45 32.40
CA SER A 317 61.77 -9.17 31.54
C SER A 317 62.85 -8.39 32.28
N HIS A 318 62.50 -7.25 32.88
CA HIS A 318 63.51 -6.42 33.54
C HIS A 318 64.22 -7.17 34.68
N GLU A 319 63.48 -7.94 35.50
CA GLU A 319 64.07 -8.72 36.60
C GLU A 319 64.97 -9.86 36.08
N LEU A 320 64.55 -10.55 35.02
CA LEU A 320 65.33 -11.62 34.39
C LEU A 320 66.58 -11.08 33.69
N SER A 321 66.48 -9.99 32.91
CA SER A 321 67.63 -9.36 32.25
C SER A 321 68.66 -8.90 33.27
N THR A 322 68.23 -8.33 34.40
CA THR A 322 69.15 -7.89 35.45
C THR A 322 69.87 -9.07 36.12
N ALA A 323 69.15 -10.16 36.41
CA ALA A 323 69.73 -11.37 36.98
C ALA A 323 70.69 -12.07 36.00
N LEU A 324 70.29 -12.20 34.72
CA LEU A 324 71.11 -12.80 33.66
C LEU A 324 72.35 -11.97 33.37
N ASN A 325 72.24 -10.64 33.26
CA ASN A 325 73.39 -9.75 33.06
C ASN A 325 74.39 -9.85 34.20
N SER A 326 73.93 -10.06 35.43
CA SER A 326 74.80 -10.28 36.58
C SER A 326 75.53 -11.62 36.47
N ILE A 327 74.83 -12.71 36.15
CA ILE A 327 75.40 -14.05 35.95
C ILE A 327 76.42 -14.05 34.80
N ILE A 328 76.08 -13.43 33.67
CA ILE A 328 76.95 -13.27 32.50
C ILE A 328 78.18 -12.41 32.88
N GLY A 329 77.97 -11.30 33.60
CA GLY A 329 79.04 -10.41 34.03
C GLY A 329 80.05 -11.10 34.95
N PHE A 330 79.59 -11.73 36.04
CA PHE A 330 80.46 -12.44 36.97
C PHE A 330 81.15 -13.64 36.32
N SER A 331 80.44 -14.42 35.50
CA SER A 331 81.06 -15.53 34.76
C SER A 331 82.13 -15.02 33.78
N THR A 332 81.91 -13.87 33.12
CA THR A 332 82.91 -13.24 32.25
C THR A 332 84.15 -12.77 33.02
N LEU A 333 83.97 -12.16 34.19
CA LEU A 333 85.08 -11.71 35.04
C LEU A 333 85.91 -12.90 35.55
N MET A 334 85.25 -13.96 35.99
CA MET A 334 85.91 -15.20 36.39
C MET A 334 86.65 -15.85 35.23
N LEU A 335 86.05 -15.95 34.03
CA LEU A 335 86.70 -16.48 32.82
C LEU A 335 87.94 -15.70 32.38
N ARG A 336 88.00 -14.40 32.72
CA ARG A 336 89.18 -13.54 32.50
C ARG A 336 90.26 -13.70 33.56
N GLU A 337 90.06 -14.59 34.54
CA GLU A 337 90.99 -14.88 35.64
C GLU A 337 91.33 -13.64 36.49
N ILE A 338 90.43 -12.64 36.54
CA ILE A 338 90.64 -11.40 37.31
C ILE A 338 90.65 -11.67 38.82
N GLU A 339 89.87 -12.66 39.27
CA GLU A 339 89.81 -13.08 40.69
C GLU A 339 90.80 -14.20 41.04
N GLY A 340 91.58 -14.68 40.07
CA GLY A 340 92.56 -15.75 40.24
C GLY A 340 92.55 -16.79 39.12
N PRO A 341 93.56 -17.69 39.09
CA PRO A 341 93.66 -18.73 38.06
C PRO A 341 92.55 -19.77 38.20
N LEU A 342 92.00 -20.21 37.07
CA LEU A 342 90.97 -21.24 37.02
C LEU A 342 91.57 -22.61 36.70
N THR A 343 91.00 -23.66 37.29
CA THR A 343 91.19 -25.03 36.80
C THR A 343 90.46 -25.22 35.46
N GLU A 344 90.89 -26.19 34.65
CA GLU A 344 90.22 -26.52 33.38
C GLU A 344 88.73 -26.85 33.56
N MET A 345 88.37 -27.55 34.64
CA MET A 345 86.97 -27.87 34.95
C MET A 345 86.15 -26.60 35.24
N GLN A 346 86.66 -25.70 36.08
CA GLN A 346 86.00 -24.42 36.38
C GLN A 346 85.87 -23.53 35.15
N ARG A 347 86.89 -23.50 34.28
CA ARG A 347 86.84 -22.77 33.01
C ARG A 347 85.75 -23.32 32.10
N SER A 348 85.65 -24.64 31.97
CA SER A 348 84.59 -25.31 31.19
C SER A 348 83.19 -24.98 31.73
N ASP A 349 82.99 -25.12 33.05
CA ASP A 349 81.70 -24.85 33.70
C ASP A 349 81.28 -23.38 33.56
N LEU A 350 82.20 -22.43 33.77
CA LEU A 350 81.93 -21.01 33.60
C LEU A 350 81.63 -20.64 32.15
N THR A 351 82.32 -21.26 31.19
CA THR A 351 82.03 -21.08 29.76
C THR A 351 80.63 -21.57 29.42
N TYR A 352 80.21 -22.69 30.01
CA TYR A 352 78.87 -23.23 29.86
C TYR A 352 77.80 -22.31 30.48
N ILE A 353 78.02 -21.83 31.71
CA ILE A 353 77.12 -20.88 32.40
C ILE A 353 76.98 -19.60 31.58
N ASN A 354 78.10 -19.04 31.11
CA ASN A 354 78.12 -17.80 30.33
C ASN A 354 77.35 -17.95 29.01
N ARG A 355 77.62 -19.02 28.26
CA ARG A 355 76.93 -19.30 26.99
C ARG A 355 75.43 -19.52 27.18
N ASN A 356 75.02 -20.24 28.23
CA ASN A 356 73.59 -20.43 28.53
C ASN A 356 72.93 -19.12 28.99
N GLY A 357 73.62 -18.31 29.80
CA GLY A 357 73.14 -16.99 30.19
C GLY A 357 72.89 -16.09 28.98
N GLN A 358 73.84 -16.05 28.05
CA GLN A 358 73.69 -15.27 26.81
C GLN A 358 72.54 -15.79 25.96
N HIS A 359 72.42 -17.11 25.80
CA HIS A 359 71.32 -17.70 25.03
C HIS A 359 69.94 -17.42 25.64
N LEU A 360 69.81 -17.45 26.97
CA LEU A 360 68.56 -17.12 27.66
C LEU A 360 68.22 -15.63 27.51
N LEU A 361 69.22 -14.75 27.49
CA LEU A 361 69.03 -13.33 27.24
C LEU A 361 68.51 -13.10 25.81
N ASP A 362 69.14 -13.72 24.81
CA ASP A 362 68.72 -13.60 23.41
C ASP A 362 67.28 -14.13 23.20
N LEU A 363 66.90 -15.21 23.89
CA LEU A 363 65.53 -15.75 23.86
C LEU A 363 64.53 -14.81 24.55
N LEU A 364 64.93 -14.19 25.67
CA LEU A 364 64.10 -13.24 26.39
C LEU A 364 63.84 -12.00 25.54
N ASP A 365 64.89 -11.44 24.93
CA ASP A 365 64.82 -10.27 24.07
C ASP A 365 63.96 -10.57 22.82
N GLY A 366 64.16 -11.72 22.17
CA GLY A 366 63.33 -12.12 21.02
C GLY A 366 61.87 -12.37 21.37
N MET A 367 61.57 -12.88 22.58
CA MET A 367 60.19 -13.03 23.05
C MET A 367 59.52 -11.67 23.28
N LEU A 368 60.26 -10.68 23.80
CA LEU A 368 59.73 -9.33 24.00
C LEU A 368 59.46 -8.61 22.70
N GLU A 369 60.38 -8.68 21.74
CA GLU A 369 60.20 -8.11 20.41
C GLU A 369 58.95 -8.67 19.72
N LEU A 370 58.72 -9.98 19.83
CA LEU A 370 57.51 -10.62 19.28
C LEU A 370 56.23 -10.10 19.94
N ILE A 371 56.24 -9.92 21.26
CA ILE A 371 55.08 -9.46 22.02
C ILE A 371 54.79 -7.98 21.73
N GLU A 372 55.82 -7.15 21.63
CA GLU A 372 55.67 -5.73 21.25
C GLU A 372 55.13 -5.60 19.81
N ALA A 373 55.59 -6.46 18.89
CA ALA A 373 55.07 -6.52 17.53
C ALA A 373 53.58 -6.93 17.49
N GLU A 374 53.19 -7.98 18.22
CA GLU A 374 51.78 -8.39 18.33
C GLU A 374 50.90 -7.25 18.86
N SER A 375 51.36 -6.53 19.89
CA SER A 375 50.59 -5.41 20.46
C SER A 375 50.43 -4.23 19.47
N ASN A 376 51.46 -3.94 18.68
CA ASN A 376 51.40 -2.85 17.69
C ASN A 376 50.51 -3.21 16.49
N GLU A 377 50.49 -4.49 16.10
CA GLU A 377 49.62 -4.99 15.04
C GLU A 377 48.15 -4.99 15.49
N GLU A 378 47.88 -5.34 16.75
CA GLU A 378 46.54 -5.29 17.36
C GLU A 378 46.01 -3.85 17.44
N ILE A 379 46.85 -2.88 17.81
CA ILE A 379 46.50 -1.44 17.86
C ILE A 379 46.22 -0.89 16.44
N ALA A 380 46.99 -1.29 15.43
CA ALA A 380 46.78 -0.85 14.06
C ALA A 380 45.44 -1.36 13.49
N LEU A 381 45.05 -2.58 13.84
CA LEU A 381 43.76 -3.16 13.44
C LEU A 381 42.57 -2.47 14.15
N GLU A 382 42.69 -2.12 15.43
CA GLU A 382 41.64 -1.40 16.17
C GLU A 382 41.40 0.02 15.61
N GLN A 383 42.48 0.73 15.21
CA GLN A 383 42.38 2.06 14.59
C GLN A 383 41.74 2.04 13.19
N VAL A 384 41.99 1.01 12.39
CA VAL A 384 41.35 0.85 11.07
C VAL A 384 39.87 0.53 11.22
N ALA A 385 39.49 -0.30 12.20
CA ALA A 385 38.08 -0.60 12.47
C ALA A 385 37.30 0.61 12.98
N GLU A 386 37.90 1.46 13.82
CA GLU A 386 37.27 2.71 14.27
C GLU A 386 37.10 3.73 13.12
N ALA A 387 38.05 3.81 12.19
CA ALA A 387 37.97 4.69 11.02
C ALA A 387 36.95 4.25 9.95
N GLU A 388 36.56 2.97 9.93
CA GLU A 388 35.49 2.46 9.04
C GLU A 388 34.08 2.58 9.66
N MET A 389 33.98 2.89 10.96
CA MET A 389 32.71 3.07 11.68
C MET A 389 32.26 4.54 11.79
N GLU A 390 33.15 5.51 11.56
CA GLU A 390 32.82 6.94 11.34
C GLU A 390 32.43 7.22 9.87
#